data_AF-A0A2M8A8S2-F1
#
_entry.id   AF-A0A2M8A8S2-F1
#
_cell.length_a   1.000
_cell.length_b   1.000
_cell.length_c   1.000
_cell.angle_alpha   90.00
_cell.angle_beta   90.00
_cell.angle_gamma   90.00
#
_symmetry.space_group_name_H-M   'P 1'
#
loop_
_entity.id
_entity.type
_entity.pdbx_description
1 polymer ?
#
loop_
_entity_poly.entity_id
_entity_poly.type
_entity_poly.pdbx_seq_one_letter_code
_entity_poly.pdbx_strand_id
1 'polypeptide(L)'
;MGLWDKISGEFVDVIEYLDDTNNTLAHRFERYQNEIKNGAKLTVRESQLAIFVSEGQFADVFNPGMYELTTQNLPLLTTLKSWKYGFNSPFKAEVYFINTRVFDNLKWGTPQPLPMRDADFGVIQMRAHGGYHFRVNDAKKLITEAAGTDGHFTIDEIEKRLRDYIQTGFPDAIGESKIPLLDMIMNYNELSEGVKKVLTPKFEKNGLSLIEFTIGAITVPDAVQKAIDERSSMGVLGNMAQYQQYKSAQAMEKAAENPNGGAGSGIGMGMGFGMASQMMNQQQFQQQPQQHLVRPLAEAQQQQSGPPPIPSAAHFHAVINGQQAGPFSFDALKQLITNNQFSKETLVWKQGMDNWIKAGDVLDLQTVFGSVPPPLPPQ
;
A
#
# COMPACT_ATOMS: atom_id res chain seq x y z
N MET A 1 68.47 -1.75 0.99
CA MET A 1 67.93 -3.07 0.57
C MET A 1 68.50 -4.11 1.51
N GLY A 2 67.78 -4.40 2.59
CA GLY A 2 68.26 -5.24 3.68
C GLY A 2 67.93 -6.71 3.44
N LEU A 3 68.88 -7.59 3.75
CA LEU A 3 68.73 -9.05 3.77
C LEU A 3 67.57 -9.55 4.68
N TRP A 4 67.05 -8.67 5.54
CA TRP A 4 65.92 -8.93 6.44
C TRP A 4 64.54 -8.83 5.77
N ASP A 5 64.39 -8.14 4.64
CA ASP A 5 63.11 -8.08 3.89
C ASP A 5 62.80 -9.41 3.17
N LYS A 6 63.76 -10.33 3.10
CA LYS A 6 63.59 -11.65 2.46
C LYS A 6 63.18 -12.78 3.42
N ILE A 7 63.29 -12.58 4.74
CA ILE A 7 63.05 -13.64 5.74
C ILE A 7 61.59 -13.59 6.28
N SER A 8 60.85 -12.51 6.07
CA SER A 8 59.41 -12.43 6.38
C SER A 8 58.50 -13.07 5.30
N GLY A 9 59.09 -13.64 4.24
CA GLY A 9 58.37 -14.24 3.10
C GLY A 9 57.77 -15.63 3.34
N GLU A 10 58.10 -16.30 4.45
CA GLU A 10 57.67 -17.69 4.72
C GLU A 10 56.51 -17.85 5.72
N PHE A 11 55.79 -16.78 6.07
CA PHE A 11 54.52 -16.99 6.77
C PHE A 11 53.49 -17.52 5.77
N VAL A 12 52.97 -18.72 6.06
CA VAL A 12 51.80 -19.32 5.41
C VAL A 12 50.66 -18.33 5.55
N ASP A 13 50.05 -17.95 4.43
CA ASP A 13 48.95 -16.99 4.48
C ASP A 13 47.70 -17.67 5.01
N VAL A 14 47.21 -17.17 6.13
CA VAL A 14 45.89 -17.52 6.64
C VAL A 14 44.90 -16.56 6.00
N ILE A 15 44.05 -17.10 5.13
CA ILE A 15 42.98 -16.36 4.46
C ILE A 15 41.69 -16.69 5.21
N GLU A 16 41.18 -15.71 5.93
CA GLU A 16 39.91 -15.80 6.65
C GLU A 16 39.24 -14.43 6.67
N TYR A 17 37.93 -14.45 6.89
CA TYR A 17 37.16 -13.23 7.15
C TYR A 17 36.13 -13.50 8.24
N LEU A 18 36.12 -12.61 9.22
CA LEU A 18 35.12 -12.54 10.28
C LEU A 18 34.32 -11.26 10.05
N ASP A 19 33.04 -11.42 9.76
CA ASP A 19 32.11 -10.30 9.71
C ASP A 19 31.81 -9.87 11.14
N ASP A 20 32.32 -8.71 11.55
CA ASP A 20 31.97 -8.06 12.80
C ASP A 20 30.71 -7.19 12.68
N THR A 21 30.15 -7.10 11.47
CA THR A 21 28.90 -6.43 11.18
C THR A 21 27.76 -7.43 10.99
N ASN A 22 26.52 -6.91 10.97
CA ASN A 22 25.36 -7.68 10.56
C ASN A 22 24.86 -7.25 9.16
N ASN A 23 25.74 -6.68 8.33
CA ASN A 23 25.36 -6.02 7.07
C ASN A 23 26.15 -6.51 5.84
N THR A 24 27.26 -7.22 6.01
CA THR A 24 28.09 -7.65 4.88
C THR A 24 27.46 -8.81 4.12
N LEU A 25 27.24 -8.65 2.81
CA LEU A 25 26.83 -9.72 1.91
C LEU A 25 28.05 -10.40 1.27
N ALA A 26 29.02 -9.60 0.80
CA ALA A 26 30.25 -10.09 0.18
C ALA A 26 31.44 -9.23 0.61
N HIS A 27 32.57 -9.89 0.88
CA HIS A 27 33.83 -9.21 1.21
C HIS A 27 34.98 -9.87 0.44
N ARG A 28 35.70 -9.08 -0.36
CA ARG A 28 36.95 -9.50 -1.00
C ARG A 28 38.10 -9.39 -0.01
N PHE A 29 38.77 -10.50 0.24
CA PHE A 29 40.01 -10.52 1.01
C PHE A 29 41.07 -9.67 0.31
N GLU A 30 41.48 -8.58 0.95
CA GLU A 30 42.47 -7.68 0.40
C GLU A 30 43.89 -8.15 0.72
N ARG A 31 44.77 -8.09 -0.28
CA ARG A 31 46.20 -8.29 -0.08
C ARG A 31 47.00 -7.42 -1.02
N TYR A 32 48.22 -7.08 -0.60
CA TYR A 32 49.19 -6.42 -1.47
C TYR A 32 49.34 -7.19 -2.80
N GLN A 33 48.98 -6.53 -3.91
CA GLN A 33 49.00 -7.04 -5.28
C GLN A 33 48.08 -8.24 -5.61
N ASN A 34 47.15 -8.62 -4.72
CA ASN A 34 46.26 -9.78 -4.87
C ASN A 34 47.03 -11.09 -5.16
N GLU A 35 48.25 -11.22 -4.64
CA GLU A 35 49.05 -12.43 -4.82
C GLU A 35 48.80 -13.41 -3.68
N ILE A 36 48.22 -14.57 -3.98
CA ILE A 36 48.04 -15.64 -3.00
C ILE A 36 49.19 -16.64 -3.18
N LYS A 37 49.89 -16.96 -2.08
CA LYS A 37 51.00 -17.92 -2.08
C LYS A 37 50.44 -19.33 -2.23
N ASN A 38 51.20 -20.18 -2.93
CA ASN A 38 50.93 -21.62 -2.97
C ASN A 38 51.10 -22.21 -1.56
N GLY A 39 50.11 -22.97 -1.08
CA GLY A 39 50.07 -23.50 0.28
C GLY A 39 49.36 -22.60 1.31
N ALA A 40 48.74 -21.49 0.87
CA ALA A 40 47.91 -20.66 1.75
C ALA A 40 46.78 -21.48 2.38
N LYS A 41 46.43 -21.19 3.64
CA LYS A 41 45.35 -21.85 4.37
C LYS A 41 44.11 -20.98 4.32
N LEU A 42 43.07 -21.44 3.64
CA LEU A 42 41.76 -20.81 3.59
C LEU A 42 40.87 -21.41 4.67
N THR A 43 40.38 -20.57 5.58
CA THR A 43 39.38 -20.97 6.58
C THR A 43 38.04 -20.35 6.22
N VAL A 44 37.07 -21.18 5.88
CA VAL A 44 35.69 -20.79 5.61
C VAL A 44 34.83 -21.19 6.81
N ARG A 45 34.05 -20.26 7.33
CA ARG A 45 33.26 -20.48 8.55
C ARG A 45 31.85 -20.98 8.23
N GLU A 46 31.16 -21.46 9.27
CA GLU A 46 29.73 -21.75 9.17
C GLU A 46 28.95 -20.52 8.71
N SER A 47 27.89 -20.73 7.94
CA SER A 47 27.11 -19.66 7.29
C SER A 47 27.93 -18.76 6.34
N GLN A 48 29.07 -19.24 5.84
CA GLN A 48 29.91 -18.53 4.90
C GLN A 48 30.28 -19.44 3.71
N LEU A 49 30.49 -18.85 2.55
CA LEU A 49 31.13 -19.47 1.40
C LEU A 49 32.34 -18.64 0.98
N ALA A 50 33.34 -19.26 0.39
CA ALA A 50 34.44 -18.53 -0.23
C ALA A 50 34.50 -18.82 -1.73
N ILE A 51 34.42 -17.78 -2.55
CA ILE A 51 34.62 -17.86 -4.00
C ILE A 51 36.04 -17.46 -4.31
N PHE A 52 36.75 -18.35 -4.97
CA PHE A 52 38.09 -18.09 -5.46
C PHE A 52 38.02 -17.66 -6.93
N VAL A 53 38.56 -16.48 -7.22
CA VAL A 53 38.63 -15.88 -8.55
C VAL A 53 40.09 -15.82 -8.97
N SER A 54 40.39 -16.26 -10.19
CA SER A 54 41.73 -16.19 -10.76
C SER A 54 41.68 -15.57 -12.14
N GLU A 55 42.55 -14.60 -12.38
CA GLU A 55 42.64 -13.89 -13.67
C GLU A 55 41.27 -13.35 -14.15
N GLY A 56 40.42 -12.94 -13.21
CA GLY A 56 39.08 -12.42 -13.48
C GLY A 56 37.99 -13.47 -13.73
N GLN A 57 38.28 -14.77 -13.56
CA GLN A 57 37.29 -15.85 -13.72
C GLN A 57 37.06 -16.60 -12.41
N PHE A 58 35.81 -17.01 -12.14
CA PHE A 58 35.48 -17.87 -11.01
C PHE A 58 36.14 -19.24 -11.18
N ALA A 59 37.07 -19.61 -10.30
CA ALA A 59 37.78 -20.88 -10.37
C ALA A 59 37.21 -21.92 -9.41
N ASP A 60 36.82 -21.56 -8.19
CA ASP A 60 36.25 -22.54 -7.25
C ASP A 60 35.33 -21.90 -6.19
N VAL A 61 34.50 -22.72 -5.56
CA VAL A 61 33.61 -22.34 -4.46
C VAL A 61 33.84 -23.30 -3.28
N PHE A 62 34.29 -22.74 -2.17
CA PHE A 62 34.58 -23.46 -0.94
C PHE A 62 33.43 -23.32 0.07
N ASN A 63 32.99 -24.47 0.59
CA ASN A 63 32.02 -24.58 1.68
C ASN A 63 32.70 -24.38 3.04
N PRO A 64 31.97 -24.34 4.18
CA PRO A 64 32.59 -24.27 5.50
C PRO A 64 33.64 -25.38 5.71
N GLY A 65 34.82 -24.99 6.19
CA GLY A 65 35.95 -25.90 6.35
C GLY A 65 37.31 -25.20 6.25
N MET A 66 38.38 -25.97 6.46
CA MET A 66 39.76 -25.52 6.26
C MET A 66 40.36 -26.18 5.02
N TYR A 67 40.93 -25.37 4.16
CA TYR A 67 41.48 -25.79 2.87
C TYR A 67 42.92 -25.30 2.73
N GLU A 68 43.74 -26.10 2.06
CA GLU A 68 45.05 -25.67 1.59
C GLU A 68 44.98 -25.35 0.10
N LEU A 69 45.21 -24.09 -0.22
CA LEU A 69 45.16 -23.57 -1.58
C LEU A 69 46.47 -23.91 -2.29
N THR A 70 46.44 -25.00 -3.06
CA THR A 70 47.53 -25.39 -3.95
C THR A 70 47.08 -25.40 -5.40
N THR A 71 48.01 -25.11 -6.32
CA THR A 71 47.74 -25.14 -7.76
C THR A 71 47.22 -26.51 -8.25
N GLN A 72 47.50 -27.58 -7.51
CA GLN A 72 47.11 -28.96 -7.86
C GLN A 72 45.69 -29.32 -7.42
N ASN A 73 45.20 -28.71 -6.33
CA ASN A 73 43.90 -29.02 -5.74
C ASN A 73 42.75 -28.17 -6.30
N LEU A 74 43.04 -27.24 -7.23
CA LEU A 74 42.07 -26.34 -7.85
C LEU A 74 41.81 -26.78 -9.30
N PRO A 75 40.67 -27.44 -9.60
CA PRO A 75 40.42 -28.11 -10.89
C PRO A 75 40.34 -27.16 -12.09
N LEU A 76 39.92 -25.90 -11.91
CA LEU A 76 39.91 -24.91 -12.99
C LEU A 76 41.26 -24.19 -13.17
N LEU A 77 42.08 -24.10 -12.12
CA LEU A 77 43.44 -23.53 -12.26
C LEU A 77 44.39 -24.46 -13.01
N THR A 78 44.28 -25.77 -12.81
CA THR A 78 45.08 -26.75 -13.57
C THR A 78 44.80 -26.69 -15.07
N THR A 79 43.56 -26.35 -15.45
CA THR A 79 43.18 -26.17 -16.85
C THR A 79 43.74 -24.87 -17.43
N LEU A 80 43.63 -23.74 -16.71
CA LEU A 80 44.11 -22.41 -17.15
C LEU A 80 45.64 -22.27 -17.16
N LYS A 81 46.36 -22.89 -16.22
CA LYS A 81 47.81 -22.77 -16.05
C LYS A 81 48.66 -23.85 -16.72
N SER A 82 48.08 -24.65 -17.60
CA SER A 82 48.83 -25.62 -18.42
C SER A 82 49.84 -24.97 -19.39
N TRP A 83 49.96 -23.64 -19.40
CA TRP A 83 50.87 -22.87 -20.26
C TRP A 83 52.11 -22.31 -19.51
N LYS A 84 53.23 -23.05 -19.60
CA LYS A 84 54.64 -22.59 -19.64
C LYS A 84 55.35 -21.99 -18.41
N TYR A 85 54.73 -21.70 -17.26
CA TYR A 85 55.46 -21.20 -16.08
C TYR A 85 55.27 -22.10 -14.85
N GLY A 86 56.39 -22.62 -14.32
CA GLY A 86 56.44 -23.67 -13.30
C GLY A 86 55.63 -23.39 -12.02
N PHE A 87 55.15 -24.48 -11.43
CA PHE A 87 54.13 -24.62 -10.38
C PHE A 87 54.39 -23.92 -9.01
N ASN A 88 55.38 -23.03 -8.90
CA ASN A 88 55.81 -22.41 -7.63
C ASN A 88 55.73 -20.87 -7.61
N SER A 89 55.14 -20.21 -8.61
CA SER A 89 54.97 -18.74 -8.60
C SER A 89 53.67 -18.32 -7.92
N PRO A 90 53.66 -17.24 -7.10
CA PRO A 90 52.44 -16.58 -6.64
C PRO A 90 51.52 -16.28 -7.82
N PHE A 91 50.21 -16.34 -7.59
CA PHE A 91 49.22 -16.08 -8.61
C PHE A 91 48.29 -14.95 -8.21
N LYS A 92 47.93 -14.11 -9.19
CA LYS A 92 46.92 -13.08 -9.01
C LYS A 92 45.56 -13.75 -8.86
N ALA A 93 45.05 -13.72 -7.65
CA ALA A 93 43.76 -14.29 -7.30
C ALA A 93 43.09 -13.48 -6.19
N GLU A 94 41.77 -13.56 -6.19
CA GLU A 94 40.91 -12.90 -5.22
C GLU A 94 40.10 -13.97 -4.51
N VAL A 95 39.85 -13.78 -3.22
CA VAL A 95 38.94 -14.62 -2.45
C VAL A 95 37.81 -13.73 -1.96
N TYR A 96 36.59 -14.04 -2.39
CA TYR A 96 35.38 -13.37 -1.92
C TYR A 96 34.71 -14.25 -0.87
N PHE A 97 34.59 -13.74 0.35
CA PHE A 97 33.78 -14.35 1.40
C PHE A 97 32.35 -13.86 1.28
N ILE A 98 31.41 -14.80 1.19
CA ILE A 98 29.99 -14.55 0.98
C ILE A 98 29.23 -15.02 2.20
N ASN A 99 28.45 -14.13 2.81
CA ASN A 99 27.63 -14.47 3.96
C ASN A 99 26.33 -15.12 3.48
N THR A 100 26.07 -16.33 3.94
CA THR A 100 24.90 -17.13 3.54
C THR A 100 23.85 -17.24 4.63
N ARG A 101 24.04 -16.57 5.78
CA ARG A 101 23.01 -16.54 6.83
C ARG A 101 21.72 -15.88 6.33
N VAL A 102 20.65 -16.03 7.10
CA VAL A 102 19.43 -15.26 6.89
C VAL A 102 19.67 -13.83 7.38
N PHE A 103 19.43 -12.87 6.51
CA PHE A 103 19.32 -11.46 6.83
C PHE A 103 17.85 -11.18 7.13
N ASP A 104 17.59 -10.83 8.39
CA ASP A 104 16.26 -10.68 8.94
C ASP A 104 15.90 -9.22 9.22
N ASN A 105 14.64 -9.02 9.60
CA ASN A 105 14.07 -7.73 10.01
C ASN A 105 14.19 -6.55 9.01
N LEU A 106 14.42 -6.82 7.71
CA LEU A 106 14.37 -5.78 6.69
C LEU A 106 12.95 -5.28 6.52
N LYS A 107 12.79 -3.98 6.31
CA LYS A 107 11.48 -3.32 6.24
C LYS A 107 11.13 -2.92 4.82
N TRP A 108 9.85 -3.01 4.50
CA TRP A 108 9.29 -2.49 3.27
C TRP A 108 8.04 -1.67 3.54
N GLY A 109 7.73 -0.75 2.63
CA GLY A 109 6.52 0.04 2.68
C GLY A 109 6.23 0.70 1.34
N THR A 110 4.96 1.00 1.10
CA THR A 110 4.50 1.75 -0.07
C THR A 110 4.78 3.24 0.16
N PRO A 111 5.68 3.89 -0.60
CA PRO A 111 6.02 5.29 -0.37
C PRO A 111 4.85 6.23 -0.70
N GLN A 112 4.03 5.86 -1.69
CA GLN A 112 2.82 6.57 -2.08
C GLN A 112 1.61 5.66 -1.89
N PRO A 113 0.41 6.23 -1.64
CA PRO A 113 -0.83 5.46 -1.67
C PRO A 113 -0.98 4.72 -3.00
N LEU A 114 -1.41 3.47 -2.92
CA LEU A 114 -1.71 2.62 -4.05
C LEU A 114 -3.22 2.63 -4.32
N PRO A 115 -3.67 3.02 -5.52
CA PRO A 115 -5.07 2.85 -5.92
C PRO A 115 -5.38 1.36 -6.07
N MET A 116 -6.41 0.88 -5.37
CA MET A 116 -6.95 -0.46 -5.50
C MET A 116 -8.46 -0.39 -5.74
N ARG A 117 -8.97 -1.23 -6.65
CA ARG A 117 -10.40 -1.44 -6.78
C ARG A 117 -10.85 -2.46 -5.74
N ASP A 118 -11.74 -2.02 -4.88
CA ASP A 118 -12.40 -2.79 -3.84
C ASP A 118 -13.87 -3.05 -4.20
N ALA A 119 -14.40 -4.19 -3.78
CA ALA A 119 -15.77 -4.60 -4.09
C ALA A 119 -16.83 -3.80 -3.32
N ASP A 120 -16.52 -3.37 -2.09
CA ASP A 120 -17.45 -2.66 -1.21
C ASP A 120 -17.30 -1.13 -1.30
N PHE A 121 -16.07 -0.64 -1.48
CA PHE A 121 -15.75 0.78 -1.38
C PHE A 121 -15.35 1.43 -2.72
N GLY A 122 -15.37 0.69 -3.82
CA GLY A 122 -14.97 1.21 -5.13
C GLY A 122 -13.46 1.42 -5.21
N VAL A 123 -12.98 2.55 -5.72
CA VAL A 123 -11.53 2.82 -5.79
C VAL A 123 -11.07 3.41 -4.48
N ILE A 124 -10.25 2.66 -3.73
CA ILE A 124 -9.62 3.10 -2.50
C ILE A 124 -8.13 3.35 -2.72
N GLN A 125 -7.56 4.26 -1.95
CA GLN A 125 -6.11 4.44 -1.88
C GLN A 125 -5.63 3.71 -0.63
N MET A 126 -4.71 2.76 -0.73
CA MET A 126 -4.18 2.05 0.44
C MET A 126 -2.68 2.26 0.58
N ARG A 127 -2.18 2.20 1.81
CA ARG A 127 -0.75 2.05 2.08
C ARG A 127 -0.51 0.76 2.83
N ALA A 128 0.59 0.10 2.54
CA ALA A 128 0.97 -1.12 3.23
C ALA A 128 2.45 -1.06 3.63
N HIS A 129 2.78 -1.75 4.71
CA HIS A 129 4.15 -1.94 5.16
C HIS A 129 4.32 -3.29 5.82
N GLY A 130 5.56 -3.72 5.99
CA GLY A 130 5.87 -4.98 6.63
C GLY A 130 7.35 -5.29 6.65
N GLY A 131 7.67 -6.58 6.71
CA GLY A 131 9.04 -7.07 6.77
C GLY A 131 9.35 -8.09 5.68
N TYR A 132 10.64 -8.34 5.46
CA TYR A 132 11.10 -9.46 4.65
C TYR A 132 12.46 -9.97 5.13
N HIS A 133 12.74 -11.23 4.80
CA HIS A 133 13.97 -11.92 5.15
C HIS A 133 14.53 -12.58 3.89
N PHE A 134 15.83 -12.46 3.68
CA PHE A 134 16.47 -13.12 2.54
C PHE A 134 17.80 -13.73 2.95
N ARG A 135 18.33 -14.60 2.10
CA ARG A 135 19.71 -15.07 2.20
C ARG A 135 20.35 -15.11 0.82
N VAL A 136 21.68 -15.16 0.79
CA VAL A 136 22.40 -15.48 -0.44
C VAL A 136 22.31 -16.98 -0.68
N ASN A 137 21.89 -17.37 -1.89
CA ASN A 137 21.81 -18.77 -2.32
C ASN A 137 22.70 -19.07 -3.53
N ASP A 138 22.90 -18.07 -4.41
CA ASP A 138 23.81 -18.17 -5.55
C ASP A 138 24.87 -17.08 -5.47
N ALA A 139 25.99 -17.45 -4.88
CA ALA A 139 27.11 -16.56 -4.60
C ALA A 139 27.78 -16.01 -5.86
N LYS A 140 27.84 -16.80 -6.95
CA LYS A 140 28.41 -16.31 -8.23
C LYS A 140 27.51 -15.25 -8.84
N LYS A 141 26.20 -15.49 -8.85
CA LYS A 141 25.22 -14.52 -9.37
C LYS A 141 25.16 -13.25 -8.53
N LEU A 142 25.28 -13.35 -7.21
CA LEU A 142 25.41 -12.17 -6.35
C LEU A 142 26.60 -11.30 -6.79
N ILE A 143 27.77 -11.91 -7.01
CA ILE A 143 28.94 -11.19 -7.46
C ILE A 143 28.72 -10.59 -8.85
N THR A 144 28.22 -11.35 -9.84
CA THR A 144 28.11 -10.85 -11.22
C THR A 144 27.02 -9.81 -11.42
N GLU A 145 25.87 -9.95 -10.76
CA GLU A 145 24.67 -9.12 -11.02
C GLU A 145 24.49 -7.98 -10.01
N ALA A 146 25.11 -8.09 -8.83
CA ALA A 146 24.95 -7.10 -7.75
C ALA A 146 26.26 -6.45 -7.31
N ALA A 147 27.21 -7.21 -6.76
CA ALA A 147 28.43 -6.64 -6.17
C ALA A 147 29.44 -6.13 -7.22
N GLY A 148 29.54 -6.81 -8.36
CA GLY A 148 30.51 -6.51 -9.41
C GLY A 148 31.96 -6.63 -8.91
N THR A 149 32.68 -5.51 -8.90
CA THR A 149 34.10 -5.44 -8.46
C THR A 149 34.26 -4.83 -7.07
N ASP A 150 33.14 -4.53 -6.41
CA ASP A 150 33.11 -4.00 -5.06
C ASP A 150 33.74 -4.99 -4.08
N GLY A 151 34.73 -4.51 -3.33
CA GLY A 151 35.44 -5.30 -2.34
C GLY A 151 34.64 -5.51 -1.05
N HIS A 152 33.62 -4.70 -0.79
CA HIS A 152 32.82 -4.80 0.43
C HIS A 152 31.36 -4.44 0.14
N PHE A 153 30.59 -5.45 -0.24
CA PHE A 153 29.19 -5.28 -0.63
C PHE A 153 28.25 -5.57 0.54
N THR A 154 27.31 -4.65 0.78
CA THR A 154 26.45 -4.63 1.97
C THR A 154 24.96 -4.69 1.61
N ILE A 155 24.09 -4.92 2.62
CA ILE A 155 22.63 -4.91 2.41
C ILE A 155 22.18 -3.54 1.90
N ASP A 156 22.67 -2.45 2.48
CA ASP A 156 22.23 -1.09 2.16
C ASP A 156 22.36 -0.77 0.66
N GLU A 157 23.39 -1.31 0.01
CA GLU A 157 23.67 -1.11 -1.41
C GLU A 157 22.67 -1.83 -2.32
N ILE A 158 22.21 -3.03 -1.94
CA ILE A 158 21.19 -3.77 -2.69
C ILE A 158 19.76 -3.38 -2.30
N GLU A 159 19.56 -2.86 -1.10
CA GLU A 159 18.25 -2.65 -0.48
C GLU A 159 17.35 -1.76 -1.33
N LYS A 160 17.91 -0.72 -1.97
CA LYS A 160 17.15 0.15 -2.89
C LYS A 160 16.52 -0.67 -4.02
N ARG A 161 17.30 -1.53 -4.68
CA ARG A 161 16.83 -2.38 -5.78
C ARG A 161 15.76 -3.37 -5.29
N LEU A 162 15.94 -3.95 -4.11
CA LEU A 162 14.96 -4.87 -3.52
C LEU A 162 13.64 -4.16 -3.20
N ARG A 163 13.70 -2.94 -2.65
CA ARG A 163 12.51 -2.11 -2.43
C ARG A 163 11.77 -1.80 -3.72
N ASP A 164 12.47 -1.49 -4.80
CA ASP A 164 11.85 -1.23 -6.11
C ASP A 164 11.12 -2.49 -6.65
N TYR A 165 11.68 -3.68 -6.42
CA TYR A 165 11.00 -4.94 -6.75
C TYR A 165 9.73 -5.14 -5.92
N ILE A 166 9.78 -4.86 -4.62
CA ILE A 166 8.62 -4.96 -3.72
C ILE A 166 7.54 -3.95 -4.13
N GLN A 167 7.91 -2.70 -4.40
CA GLN A 167 6.98 -1.64 -4.79
C GLN A 167 6.23 -1.96 -6.09
N THR A 168 6.82 -2.75 -6.98
CA THR A 168 6.19 -3.19 -8.23
C THR A 168 5.47 -4.52 -8.11
N GLY A 169 5.99 -5.47 -7.32
CA GLY A 169 5.39 -6.80 -7.17
C GLY A 169 4.24 -6.87 -6.16
N PHE A 170 4.25 -6.03 -5.13
CA PHE A 170 3.17 -6.00 -4.14
C PHE A 170 1.82 -5.60 -4.75
N PRO A 171 1.68 -4.47 -5.48
CA PRO A 171 0.39 -4.09 -6.07
C PRO A 171 -0.16 -5.12 -7.05
N ASP A 172 0.73 -5.76 -7.81
CA ASP A 172 0.42 -6.82 -8.77
C ASP A 172 -0.23 -8.03 -8.06
N ALA A 173 0.45 -8.56 -7.04
CA ALA A 173 -0.06 -9.69 -6.24
C ALA A 173 -1.37 -9.35 -5.49
N ILE A 174 -1.48 -8.15 -4.91
CA ILE A 174 -2.71 -7.72 -4.24
C ILE A 174 -3.87 -7.61 -5.25
N GLY A 175 -3.64 -7.00 -6.41
CA GLY A 175 -4.65 -6.87 -7.45
C GLY A 175 -5.15 -8.21 -7.99
N GLU A 176 -4.26 -9.18 -8.15
CA GLU A 176 -4.61 -10.54 -8.58
C GLU A 176 -5.39 -11.33 -7.52
N SER A 177 -5.15 -11.09 -6.23
CA SER A 177 -5.84 -11.79 -5.13
C SER A 177 -7.35 -11.56 -5.12
N LYS A 178 -7.80 -10.38 -5.57
CA LYS A 178 -9.20 -9.93 -5.53
C LYS A 178 -9.86 -10.05 -4.16
N ILE A 179 -9.07 -10.01 -3.08
CA ILE A 179 -9.55 -10.08 -1.70
C ILE A 179 -10.09 -8.69 -1.32
N PRO A 180 -11.35 -8.56 -0.87
CA PRO A 180 -11.90 -7.30 -0.39
C PRO A 180 -11.15 -6.76 0.82
N LEU A 181 -11.11 -5.43 0.99
CA LEU A 181 -10.36 -4.73 2.03
C LEU A 181 -10.62 -5.29 3.44
N LEU A 182 -11.89 -5.56 3.76
CA LEU A 182 -12.29 -6.03 5.09
C LEU A 182 -11.82 -7.46 5.37
N ASP A 183 -11.64 -8.26 4.32
CA ASP A 183 -11.17 -9.64 4.42
C ASP A 183 -9.63 -9.71 4.39
N MET A 184 -8.94 -8.64 3.99
CA MET A 184 -7.48 -8.66 3.86
C MET A 184 -6.77 -9.04 5.15
N ILE A 185 -7.21 -8.50 6.30
CA ILE A 185 -6.60 -8.78 7.61
C ILE A 185 -6.65 -10.28 7.94
N MET A 186 -7.77 -10.93 7.62
CA MET A 186 -7.94 -12.37 7.83
C MET A 186 -7.07 -13.22 6.89
N ASN A 187 -6.55 -12.62 5.82
CA ASN A 187 -5.81 -13.29 4.75
C ASN A 187 -4.37 -12.75 4.60
N TYR A 188 -3.78 -12.14 5.64
CA TYR A 188 -2.42 -11.60 5.56
C TYR A 188 -1.37 -12.66 5.22
N ASN A 189 -1.54 -13.90 5.65
CA ASN A 189 -0.60 -14.98 5.34
C ASN A 189 -0.67 -15.35 3.85
N GLU A 190 -1.88 -15.52 3.31
CA GLU A 190 -2.15 -15.83 1.92
C GLU A 190 -1.65 -14.72 0.99
N LEU A 191 -1.93 -13.46 1.36
CA LEU A 191 -1.43 -12.29 0.65
C LEU A 191 0.10 -12.22 0.69
N SER A 192 0.71 -12.48 1.85
CA SER A 192 2.17 -12.44 2.02
C SER A 192 2.86 -13.52 1.17
N GLU A 193 2.33 -14.75 1.15
CA GLU A 193 2.83 -15.83 0.30
C GLU A 193 2.60 -15.55 -1.20
N GLY A 194 1.45 -14.96 -1.55
CA GLY A 194 1.18 -14.50 -2.92
C GLY A 194 2.22 -13.48 -3.40
N VAL A 195 2.49 -12.45 -2.59
CA VAL A 195 3.51 -11.43 -2.90
C VAL A 195 4.89 -12.07 -2.97
N LYS A 196 5.25 -12.92 -2.00
CA LYS A 196 6.53 -13.65 -2.01
C LYS A 196 6.74 -14.41 -3.32
N LYS A 197 5.73 -15.15 -3.78
CA LYS A 197 5.79 -15.90 -5.03
C LYS A 197 6.09 -15.02 -6.25
N VAL A 198 5.49 -13.83 -6.33
CA VAL A 198 5.75 -12.84 -7.40
C VAL A 198 7.17 -12.26 -7.30
N LEU A 199 7.67 -12.06 -6.07
CA LEU A 199 8.98 -11.45 -5.82
C LEU A 199 10.16 -12.41 -5.93
N THR A 200 9.98 -13.70 -5.60
CA THR A 200 11.03 -14.74 -5.66
C THR A 200 11.88 -14.67 -6.93
N PRO A 201 11.33 -14.69 -8.16
CA PRO A 201 12.15 -14.65 -9.36
C PRO A 201 12.95 -13.34 -9.52
N LYS A 202 12.50 -12.22 -8.93
CA LYS A 202 13.25 -10.96 -8.94
C LYS A 202 14.45 -11.01 -7.98
N PHE A 203 14.28 -11.64 -6.81
CA PHE A 203 15.36 -11.85 -5.85
C PHE A 203 16.40 -12.85 -6.41
N GLU A 204 15.94 -13.94 -7.03
CA GLU A 204 16.82 -14.97 -7.61
C GLU A 204 17.71 -14.45 -8.74
N LYS A 205 17.29 -13.41 -9.47
CA LYS A 205 18.13 -12.71 -10.45
C LYS A 205 19.37 -12.07 -9.84
N ASN A 206 19.37 -11.78 -8.55
CA ASN A 206 20.49 -11.18 -7.83
C ASN A 206 21.24 -12.22 -6.96
N GLY A 207 20.95 -13.51 -7.16
CA GLY A 207 21.54 -14.58 -6.35
C GLY A 207 20.97 -14.71 -4.94
N LEU A 208 19.83 -14.07 -4.67
CA LEU A 208 19.16 -14.06 -3.38
C LEU A 208 17.96 -15.01 -3.36
N SER A 209 17.70 -15.62 -2.21
CA SER A 209 16.45 -16.32 -1.93
C SER A 209 15.64 -15.51 -0.92
N LEU A 210 14.41 -15.14 -1.30
CA LEU A 210 13.43 -14.55 -0.41
C LEU A 210 12.84 -15.64 0.50
N ILE A 211 13.25 -15.64 1.76
CA ILE A 211 12.87 -16.66 2.75
C ILE A 211 11.45 -16.41 3.24
N GLU A 212 11.15 -15.16 3.59
CA GLU A 212 9.87 -14.76 4.13
C GLU A 212 9.56 -13.34 3.71
N PHE A 213 8.28 -13.09 3.47
CA PHE A 213 7.71 -11.77 3.26
C PHE A 213 6.51 -11.67 4.18
N THR A 214 6.35 -10.55 4.88
CA THR A 214 5.25 -10.34 5.80
C THR A 214 4.60 -9.00 5.55
N ILE A 215 3.27 -8.98 5.57
CA ILE A 215 2.48 -7.75 5.65
C ILE A 215 2.25 -7.46 7.13
N GLY A 216 2.77 -6.32 7.60
CA GLY A 216 2.58 -5.87 8.98
C GLY A 216 1.23 -5.18 9.17
N ALA A 217 0.93 -4.21 8.31
CA ALA A 217 -0.39 -3.60 8.27
C ALA A 217 -0.73 -3.00 6.90
N ILE A 218 -2.03 -2.95 6.62
CA ILE A 218 -2.63 -2.20 5.53
C ILE A 218 -3.46 -1.07 6.13
N THR A 219 -3.25 0.14 5.64
CA THR A 219 -3.89 1.36 6.12
C THR A 219 -4.63 2.05 4.99
N VAL A 220 -5.77 2.65 5.33
CA VAL A 220 -6.63 3.38 4.39
C VAL A 220 -6.86 4.82 4.87
N PRO A 221 -7.25 5.76 3.99
CA PRO A 221 -7.61 7.12 4.36
C PRO A 221 -8.77 7.16 5.35
N ASP A 222 -8.79 8.20 6.19
CA ASP A 222 -9.82 8.43 7.21
C ASP A 222 -11.25 8.40 6.67
N ALA A 223 -11.46 8.82 5.42
CA ALA A 223 -12.77 8.78 4.78
C ALA A 223 -13.29 7.34 4.63
N VAL A 224 -12.42 6.40 4.24
CA VAL A 224 -12.77 4.98 4.11
C VAL A 224 -12.94 4.37 5.51
N GLN A 225 -12.06 4.71 6.45
CA GLN A 225 -12.19 4.26 7.84
C GLN A 225 -13.53 4.67 8.45
N LYS A 226 -13.94 5.93 8.29
CA LYS A 226 -15.25 6.43 8.75
C LYS A 226 -16.42 5.69 8.08
N ALA A 227 -16.32 5.38 6.79
CA ALA A 227 -17.34 4.62 6.08
C ALA A 227 -17.45 3.17 6.61
N ILE A 228 -16.31 2.54 6.94
CA ILE A 228 -16.27 1.23 7.60
C ILE A 228 -16.93 1.29 8.99
N ASP A 229 -16.60 2.30 9.79
CA ASP A 229 -17.14 2.48 11.14
C ASP A 229 -18.66 2.73 11.10
N GLU A 230 -19.13 3.54 10.15
CA GLU A 230 -20.55 3.82 9.93
C GLU A 230 -21.31 2.56 9.50
N ARG A 231 -20.78 1.80 8.54
CA ARG A 231 -21.39 0.54 8.09
C ARG A 231 -21.41 -0.50 9.21
N SER A 232 -20.33 -0.60 9.98
CA SER A 232 -20.26 -1.46 11.17
C SER A 232 -21.32 -1.08 12.21
N SER A 233 -21.50 0.23 12.47
CA SER A 233 -22.53 0.71 13.39
C SER A 233 -23.94 0.36 12.92
N MET A 234 -24.22 0.45 11.62
CA MET A 234 -25.50 0.02 11.04
C MET A 234 -25.73 -1.49 11.18
N GLY A 235 -24.69 -2.30 10.95
CA GLY A 235 -24.76 -3.76 11.07
C GLY A 235 -25.00 -4.24 12.50
N VAL A 236 -24.35 -3.62 13.49
CA VAL A 236 -24.55 -3.90 14.92
C VAL A 236 -25.95 -3.50 15.37
N LEU A 237 -26.45 -2.35 14.90
CA LEU A 237 -27.76 -1.84 15.30
C LEU A 237 -28.91 -2.58 14.61
N GLY A 238 -28.67 -3.26 13.47
CA GLY A 238 -29.59 -4.19 12.79
C GLY A 238 -30.91 -3.60 12.27
N ASN A 239 -31.32 -2.44 12.78
CA ASN A 239 -32.60 -1.79 12.53
C ASN A 239 -32.36 -0.31 12.19
N MET A 240 -32.90 0.13 11.04
CA MET A 240 -32.82 1.51 10.57
C MET A 240 -33.36 2.53 11.60
N ALA A 241 -34.38 2.16 12.38
CA ALA A 241 -34.91 3.01 13.46
C ALA A 241 -33.88 3.20 14.58
N GLN A 242 -33.13 2.14 14.91
CA GLN A 242 -32.10 2.17 15.94
C GLN A 242 -30.86 2.94 15.47
N TYR A 243 -30.54 2.89 14.17
CA TYR A 243 -29.52 3.75 13.55
C TYR A 243 -29.90 5.23 13.57
N GLN A 244 -31.16 5.57 13.25
CA GLN A 244 -31.65 6.96 13.34
C GLN A 244 -31.58 7.47 14.79
N GLN A 245 -31.95 6.64 15.78
CA GLN A 245 -31.80 6.94 17.20
C GLN A 245 -30.32 7.09 17.62
N TYR A 246 -29.43 6.26 17.11
CA TYR A 246 -27.99 6.35 17.39
C TYR A 246 -27.37 7.63 16.81
N LYS A 247 -27.70 7.99 15.56
CA LYS A 247 -27.25 9.24 14.94
C LYS A 247 -27.80 10.47 15.65
N SER A 248 -29.06 10.43 16.10
CA SER A 248 -29.62 11.54 16.88
C SER A 248 -28.96 11.67 18.26
N ALA A 249 -28.64 10.55 18.91
CA ALA A 249 -27.87 10.54 20.16
C ALA A 249 -26.46 11.11 19.99
N GLN A 250 -25.71 10.70 18.95
CA GLN A 250 -24.40 11.29 18.65
C GLN A 250 -24.47 12.79 18.33
N ALA A 251 -25.52 13.24 17.63
CA ALA A 251 -25.72 14.65 17.35
C ALA A 251 -25.98 15.45 18.64
N MET A 252 -26.74 14.88 19.59
CA MET A 252 -26.93 15.47 20.92
C MET A 252 -25.63 15.52 21.72
N GLU A 253 -24.84 14.46 21.70
CA GLU A 253 -23.53 14.41 22.38
C GLU A 253 -22.57 15.47 21.84
N LYS A 254 -22.39 15.56 20.52
CA LYS A 254 -21.54 16.59 19.89
C LYS A 254 -22.03 18.01 20.13
N ALA A 255 -23.35 18.20 20.24
CA ALA A 255 -23.95 19.49 20.62
C ALA A 255 -23.70 19.83 22.10
N ALA A 256 -23.71 18.83 22.99
CA ALA A 256 -23.39 18.99 24.40
C ALA A 256 -21.89 19.22 24.64
N GLU A 257 -21.01 18.64 23.82
CA GLU A 257 -19.56 18.87 23.83
C GLU A 257 -19.18 20.26 23.31
N ASN A 258 -20.05 20.90 22.50
CA ASN A 258 -19.86 22.25 21.99
C ASN A 258 -21.01 23.20 22.42
N PRO A 259 -21.19 23.50 23.72
CA PRO A 259 -22.30 24.31 24.22
C PRO A 259 -22.36 25.73 23.64
N ASN A 260 -21.20 26.25 23.21
CA ASN A 260 -21.03 27.60 22.68
C ASN A 260 -21.06 27.66 21.14
N GLY A 261 -21.22 26.53 20.45
CA GLY A 261 -21.41 26.49 19.00
C GLY A 261 -22.88 26.71 18.64
N GLY A 262 -23.17 27.63 17.71
CA GLY A 262 -24.55 28.00 17.33
C GLY A 262 -25.47 26.85 16.85
N ALA A 263 -24.93 25.63 16.69
CA ALA A 263 -25.68 24.41 16.38
C ALA A 263 -26.50 23.86 17.57
N GLY A 264 -26.15 24.16 18.83
CA GLY A 264 -26.86 23.66 20.02
C GLY A 264 -28.28 24.20 20.18
N SER A 265 -28.55 25.40 19.64
CA SER A 265 -29.86 26.06 19.73
C SER A 265 -30.89 25.52 18.72
N GLY A 266 -30.45 25.04 17.55
CA GLY A 266 -31.33 24.54 16.49
C GLY A 266 -31.86 23.13 16.75
N ILE A 267 -31.05 22.26 17.38
CA ILE A 267 -31.42 20.87 17.69
C ILE A 267 -32.39 20.82 18.87
N GLY A 268 -32.21 21.67 19.90
CA GLY A 268 -33.14 21.78 21.04
C GLY A 268 -34.55 22.22 20.65
N MET A 269 -34.68 23.14 19.68
CA MET A 269 -35.98 23.53 19.11
C MET A 269 -36.57 22.45 18.19
N GLY A 270 -35.76 21.78 17.37
CA GLY A 270 -36.22 20.72 16.47
C GLY A 270 -36.77 19.49 17.21
N MET A 271 -36.12 19.08 18.32
CA MET A 271 -36.64 18.03 19.20
C MET A 271 -37.86 18.48 20.01
N GLY A 272 -37.88 19.73 20.50
CA GLY A 272 -39.05 20.30 21.18
C GLY A 272 -40.30 20.31 20.30
N PHE A 273 -40.16 20.60 19.01
CA PHE A 273 -41.26 20.56 18.04
C PHE A 273 -41.68 19.14 17.65
N GLY A 274 -40.74 18.20 17.47
CA GLY A 274 -41.06 16.80 17.15
C GLY A 274 -41.83 16.10 18.29
N MET A 275 -41.43 16.33 19.54
CA MET A 275 -42.08 15.76 20.71
C MET A 275 -43.45 16.43 20.99
N ALA A 276 -43.57 17.75 20.78
CA ALA A 276 -44.84 18.47 20.89
C ALA A 276 -45.87 18.04 19.82
N SER A 277 -45.41 17.77 18.59
CA SER A 277 -46.29 17.28 17.51
C SER A 277 -46.83 15.87 17.81
N GLN A 278 -46.03 15.01 18.44
CA GLN A 278 -46.46 13.65 18.79
C GLN A 278 -47.45 13.66 19.97
N MET A 279 -47.32 14.62 20.89
CA MET A 279 -48.24 14.79 22.02
C MET A 279 -49.58 15.42 21.58
N MET A 280 -49.56 16.35 20.62
CA MET A 280 -50.77 16.97 20.07
C MET A 280 -51.61 15.97 19.25
N ASN A 281 -50.97 15.03 18.55
CA ASN A 281 -51.69 14.02 17.75
C ASN A 281 -52.33 12.91 18.60
N GLN A 282 -51.91 12.73 19.86
CA GLN A 282 -52.52 11.78 20.80
C GLN A 282 -53.77 12.35 21.48
N GLN A 283 -53.96 13.67 21.47
CA GLN A 283 -55.09 14.33 22.12
C GLN A 283 -56.32 14.50 21.19
N GLN A 284 -56.17 14.25 19.89
CA GLN A 284 -57.25 14.41 18.90
C GLN A 284 -58.09 13.13 18.66
N PHE A 285 -57.77 12.01 19.31
CA PHE A 285 -58.43 10.72 19.08
C PHE A 285 -59.65 10.41 19.97
N GLN A 286 -60.19 11.39 20.72
CA GLN A 286 -61.23 11.13 21.73
C GLN A 286 -62.66 11.59 21.42
N GLN A 287 -62.98 12.09 20.22
CA GLN A 287 -64.36 12.50 19.91
C GLN A 287 -64.77 12.21 18.45
N GLN A 288 -65.40 11.05 18.18
CA GLN A 288 -66.81 10.95 17.76
C GLN A 288 -67.25 9.53 17.34
N PRO A 289 -68.56 9.19 17.45
CA PRO A 289 -69.10 7.84 17.25
C PRO A 289 -69.84 7.62 15.91
N GLN A 290 -69.62 6.42 15.35
CA GLN A 290 -70.58 5.42 14.84
C GLN A 290 -71.53 5.67 13.63
N GLN A 291 -71.70 4.57 12.87
CA GLN A 291 -72.75 4.18 11.89
C GLN A 291 -72.40 4.35 10.40
N HIS A 292 -72.61 3.41 9.45
CA HIS A 292 -73.04 1.99 9.41
C HIS A 292 -72.81 1.44 7.97
N LEU A 293 -72.48 0.13 7.85
CA LEU A 293 -72.80 -0.90 6.80
C LEU A 293 -72.64 -0.53 5.29
N VAL A 294 -72.04 -1.33 4.40
CA VAL A 294 -72.30 -2.76 4.05
C VAL A 294 -71.08 -3.38 3.34
N ARG A 295 -70.89 -4.70 3.51
CA ARG A 295 -69.93 -5.61 2.80
C ARG A 295 -70.53 -6.07 1.44
N PRO A 296 -69.80 -6.74 0.51
CA PRO A 296 -69.29 -8.11 0.70
C PRO A 296 -67.87 -8.40 0.15
N LEU A 297 -67.39 -9.61 0.52
CA LEU A 297 -66.09 -10.23 0.26
C LEU A 297 -65.81 -10.56 -1.22
N ALA A 298 -64.53 -10.53 -1.63
CA ALA A 298 -63.85 -11.66 -2.30
C ALA A 298 -62.34 -11.38 -2.59
N GLU A 299 -61.52 -12.42 -2.38
CA GLU A 299 -60.29 -12.81 -3.11
C GLU A 299 -58.92 -12.15 -2.81
N ALA A 300 -58.19 -12.85 -1.93
CA ALA A 300 -56.88 -13.50 -2.12
C ALA A 300 -55.79 -12.88 -3.03
N GLN A 301 -54.65 -12.62 -2.38
CA GLN A 301 -53.26 -12.94 -2.78
C GLN A 301 -52.75 -12.51 -4.17
N GLN A 302 -51.87 -11.51 -4.17
CA GLN A 302 -50.60 -11.54 -4.92
C GLN A 302 -49.64 -10.46 -4.40
N GLN A 303 -48.60 -10.89 -3.65
CA GLN A 303 -47.41 -10.09 -3.38
C GLN A 303 -46.56 -10.08 -4.65
N GLN A 304 -46.55 -8.96 -5.38
CA GLN A 304 -45.53 -8.67 -6.37
C GLN A 304 -44.52 -7.68 -5.79
N SER A 305 -43.27 -8.14 -5.74
CA SER A 305 -42.05 -7.39 -5.51
C SER A 305 -41.93 -6.22 -6.49
N GLY A 306 -42.02 -5.00 -5.97
CA GLY A 306 -41.68 -3.78 -6.71
C GLY A 306 -40.15 -3.67 -6.93
N PRO A 307 -39.71 -3.07 -8.05
CA PRO A 307 -38.29 -2.84 -8.32
C PRO A 307 -37.66 -1.87 -7.30
N PRO A 308 -36.33 -1.94 -7.08
CA PRO A 308 -35.65 -1.14 -6.06
C PRO A 308 -35.79 0.38 -6.31
N PRO A 309 -35.76 1.20 -5.25
CA PRO A 309 -35.89 2.65 -5.36
C PRO A 309 -34.70 3.24 -6.12
N ILE A 310 -35.00 4.08 -7.11
CA ILE A 310 -34.05 4.86 -7.89
C ILE A 310 -33.35 5.84 -6.92
N PRO A 311 -32.00 6.03 -6.99
CA PRO A 311 -31.31 7.01 -6.16
C PRO A 311 -31.92 8.41 -6.34
N SER A 312 -32.23 9.08 -5.21
CA SER A 312 -32.84 10.41 -5.17
C SER A 312 -31.94 11.43 -5.87
N ALA A 313 -32.48 12.06 -6.92
CA ALA A 313 -31.80 13.14 -7.64
C ALA A 313 -31.41 14.28 -6.68
N ALA A 314 -30.26 14.93 -6.93
CA ALA A 314 -29.85 16.09 -6.16
C ALA A 314 -30.85 17.25 -6.31
N HIS A 315 -31.19 17.88 -5.19
CA HIS A 315 -32.12 19.00 -5.11
C HIS A 315 -31.37 20.28 -4.72
N PHE A 316 -31.71 21.39 -5.37
CA PHE A 316 -31.07 22.70 -5.15
C PHE A 316 -32.06 23.74 -4.65
N HIS A 317 -31.64 24.61 -3.75
CA HIS A 317 -32.33 25.86 -3.46
C HIS A 317 -31.64 27.00 -4.20
N ALA A 318 -32.42 27.98 -4.67
CA ALA A 318 -31.94 29.12 -5.43
C ALA A 318 -32.59 30.42 -4.94
N VAL A 319 -31.90 31.55 -5.08
CA VAL A 319 -32.47 32.87 -4.80
C VAL A 319 -33.11 33.43 -6.08
N ILE A 320 -34.44 33.39 -6.16
CA ILE A 320 -35.22 33.89 -7.30
C ILE A 320 -35.91 35.18 -6.86
N ASN A 321 -35.73 36.27 -7.60
CA ASN A 321 -36.29 37.60 -7.27
C ASN A 321 -35.97 38.08 -5.84
N GLY A 322 -34.77 37.75 -5.33
CA GLY A 322 -34.33 38.13 -3.99
C GLY A 322 -34.90 37.29 -2.85
N GLN A 323 -35.70 36.25 -3.13
CA GLN A 323 -36.21 35.32 -2.14
C GLN A 323 -35.70 33.90 -2.38
N GLN A 324 -35.48 33.16 -1.29
CA GLN A 324 -35.12 31.75 -1.37
C GLN A 324 -36.31 30.92 -1.88
N ALA A 325 -36.06 30.12 -2.91
CA ALA A 325 -37.02 29.20 -3.51
C ALA A 325 -36.39 27.81 -3.72
N GLY A 326 -37.23 26.78 -3.83
CA GLY A 326 -36.83 25.38 -3.99
C GLY A 326 -37.47 24.45 -2.95
N PRO A 327 -37.13 23.15 -2.94
CA PRO A 327 -36.07 22.51 -3.73
C PRO A 327 -36.43 22.34 -5.22
N PHE A 328 -35.46 22.59 -6.09
CA PHE A 328 -35.53 22.40 -7.54
C PHE A 328 -34.71 21.19 -7.99
N SER A 329 -35.25 20.42 -8.93
CA SER A 329 -34.50 19.42 -9.69
C SER A 329 -33.70 20.10 -10.82
N PHE A 330 -32.78 19.35 -11.42
CA PHE A 330 -32.04 19.80 -12.61
C PHE A 330 -32.95 20.27 -13.75
N ASP A 331 -34.04 19.54 -14.02
CA ASP A 331 -34.98 19.89 -15.09
C ASP A 331 -35.79 21.15 -14.74
N ALA A 332 -36.16 21.33 -13.46
CA ALA A 332 -36.81 22.55 -13.00
C ALA A 332 -35.90 23.78 -13.14
N LEU A 333 -34.60 23.63 -12.84
CA LEU A 333 -33.62 24.71 -13.05
C LEU A 333 -33.46 25.07 -14.53
N LYS A 334 -33.46 24.09 -15.45
CA LYS A 334 -33.44 24.36 -16.90
C LYS A 334 -34.68 25.15 -17.34
N GLN A 335 -35.86 24.85 -16.80
CA GLN A 335 -37.08 25.62 -17.09
C GLN A 335 -37.00 27.07 -16.58
N LEU A 336 -36.42 27.29 -15.39
CA LEU A 336 -36.20 28.64 -14.86
C LEU A 336 -35.21 29.46 -15.69
N ILE A 337 -34.21 28.82 -16.32
CA ILE A 337 -33.31 29.47 -17.29
C ILE A 337 -34.10 29.92 -18.51
N THR A 338 -34.93 29.04 -19.08
CA THR A 338 -35.79 29.38 -20.24
C THR A 338 -36.72 30.56 -19.93
N ASN A 339 -37.18 30.66 -18.69
CA ASN A 339 -38.03 31.76 -18.22
C ASN A 339 -37.24 33.02 -17.77
N ASN A 340 -35.92 33.06 -17.97
CA ASN A 340 -35.02 34.15 -17.52
C ASN A 340 -35.08 34.47 -16.01
N GLN A 341 -35.48 33.50 -15.19
CA GLN A 341 -35.58 33.65 -13.73
C GLN A 341 -34.34 33.11 -13.00
N PHE A 342 -33.48 32.38 -13.70
CA PHE A 342 -32.28 31.75 -13.16
C PHE A 342 -31.09 31.94 -14.10
N SER A 343 -29.91 32.27 -13.56
CA SER A 343 -28.70 32.56 -14.33
C SER A 343 -27.44 32.08 -13.59
N LYS A 344 -26.27 32.20 -14.23
CA LYS A 344 -24.97 31.86 -13.61
C LYS A 344 -24.68 32.69 -12.35
N GLU A 345 -25.26 33.89 -12.24
CA GLU A 345 -25.09 34.79 -11.10
C GLU A 345 -26.07 34.50 -9.95
N THR A 346 -27.06 33.62 -10.16
CA THR A 346 -28.04 33.27 -9.13
C THR A 346 -27.35 32.50 -8.00
N LEU A 347 -27.57 32.92 -6.75
CA LEU A 347 -27.07 32.19 -5.59
C LEU A 347 -27.84 30.89 -5.39
N VAL A 348 -27.12 29.79 -5.23
CA VAL A 348 -27.64 28.45 -5.03
C VAL A 348 -26.99 27.77 -3.84
N TRP A 349 -27.72 26.81 -3.27
CA TRP A 349 -27.23 25.96 -2.21
C TRP A 349 -27.84 24.56 -2.35
N LYS A 350 -27.04 23.53 -2.05
CA LYS A 350 -27.51 22.15 -1.90
C LYS A 350 -27.00 21.57 -0.59
N GLN A 351 -27.65 20.52 -0.12
CA GLN A 351 -27.22 19.79 1.07
C GLN A 351 -25.76 19.34 0.91
N GLY A 352 -24.92 19.73 1.88
CA GLY A 352 -23.46 19.48 1.87
C GLY A 352 -22.60 20.64 1.39
N MET A 353 -23.19 21.80 1.02
CA MET A 353 -22.42 23.04 0.80
C MET A 353 -22.35 23.88 2.08
N ASP A 354 -21.19 24.51 2.33
CA ASP A 354 -20.98 25.35 3.51
C ASP A 354 -21.63 26.74 3.39
N ASN A 355 -21.76 27.27 2.15
CA ASN A 355 -22.30 28.59 1.88
C ASN A 355 -23.13 28.62 0.59
N TRP A 356 -23.93 29.67 0.41
CA TRP A 356 -24.57 29.98 -0.86
C TRP A 356 -23.50 30.41 -1.88
N ILE A 357 -23.47 29.77 -3.03
CA ILE A 357 -22.47 29.97 -4.08
C ILE A 357 -23.19 30.36 -5.37
N LYS A 358 -22.54 31.13 -6.26
CA LYS A 358 -23.12 31.45 -7.58
C LYS A 358 -23.28 30.17 -8.39
N ALA A 359 -24.41 30.03 -9.07
CA ALA A 359 -24.75 28.82 -9.82
C ALA A 359 -23.71 28.46 -10.90
N GLY A 360 -23.02 29.44 -11.48
CA GLY A 360 -21.92 29.20 -12.43
C GLY A 360 -20.68 28.53 -11.83
N ASP A 361 -20.45 28.71 -10.52
CA ASP A 361 -19.29 28.16 -9.81
C ASP A 361 -19.59 26.76 -9.21
N VAL A 362 -20.85 26.31 -9.28
CA VAL A 362 -21.25 24.98 -8.84
C VAL A 362 -21.03 23.97 -9.98
N LEU A 363 -20.06 23.09 -9.79
CA LEU A 363 -19.64 22.09 -10.79
C LEU A 363 -20.83 21.29 -11.36
N ASP A 364 -21.73 20.84 -10.48
CA ASP A 364 -22.94 20.09 -10.84
C ASP A 364 -23.84 20.86 -11.82
N LEU A 365 -23.94 22.19 -11.67
CA LEU A 365 -24.87 23.04 -12.44
C LEU A 365 -24.27 23.56 -13.75
N GLN A 366 -22.98 23.34 -14.02
CA GLN A 366 -22.36 23.77 -15.28
C GLN A 366 -23.06 23.18 -16.51
N THR A 367 -23.59 21.96 -16.37
CA THR A 367 -24.35 21.25 -17.42
C THR A 367 -25.72 21.85 -17.70
N VAL A 368 -26.27 22.65 -16.78
CA VAL A 368 -27.60 23.29 -16.90
C VAL A 368 -27.52 24.56 -17.76
N PHE A 369 -26.38 25.25 -17.77
CA PHE A 369 -26.21 26.52 -18.47
C PHE A 369 -25.83 26.42 -19.96
N GLY A 370 -25.49 25.22 -20.45
CA GLY A 370 -25.02 25.01 -21.82
C GLY A 370 -23.68 25.71 -22.15
N SER A 371 -23.03 25.27 -23.22
CA SER A 371 -21.79 25.86 -23.74
C SER A 371 -22.09 27.19 -24.43
N VAL A 372 -21.86 28.31 -23.75
CA VAL A 372 -21.73 29.61 -24.42
C VAL A 372 -20.27 29.80 -24.78
N PRO A 373 -19.88 29.82 -26.08
CA PRO A 373 -18.51 30.06 -26.47
C PRO A 373 -18.04 31.44 -25.98
N PRO A 374 -16.79 31.59 -25.54
CA PRO A 374 -16.28 32.85 -25.00
C PRO A 374 -16.39 33.97 -26.05
N PRO A 375 -16.70 35.21 -25.63
CA PRO A 375 -16.77 36.36 -26.54
C PRO A 375 -15.39 36.61 -27.17
N LEU A 376 -15.39 36.92 -28.47
CA LEU A 376 -14.19 37.25 -29.22
C LEU A 376 -13.48 38.47 -28.60
N PRO A 377 -12.14 38.49 -28.58
CA PRO A 377 -11.40 39.64 -28.07
C PRO A 377 -11.75 40.92 -28.85
N PRO A 378 -11.79 42.09 -28.19
CA PRO A 378 -12.01 43.36 -28.87
C PRO A 378 -10.89 43.63 -29.89
N GLN A 379 -11.27 44.08 -31.09
CA GLN A 379 -10.33 44.55 -32.12
C GLN A 379 -9.79 45.94 -31.80
#